data_AF-A0A817SDA1-F1
#
_entry.id   AF-A0A817SDA1-F1
#
_cell.length_a   1.000
_cell.length_b   1.000
_cell.length_c   1.000
_cell.angle_alpha   90.00
_cell.angle_beta   90.00
_cell.angle_gamma   90.00
#
_symmetry.space_group_name_H-M   'P 1'
#
loop_
_entity.id
_entity.type
_entity.pdbx_description
1 polymer ?
#
loop_
_entity_poly.entity_id
_entity_poly.type
_entity_poly.pdbx_seq_one_letter_code
_entity_poly.pdbx_strand_id
1 'polypeptide(L)'
;MTYWIAGHPEMTRCFKTLITHNRVFDTKAKGYSTDELWLSEHDVGGYTPWENPDVYERYNPLKHVVNSTQPMLIILGANNYRVPITQRISAFTALQPRGIQS
;
A
#
# COMPACT_ATOMS: atom_id res chain seq x y z
N MET A 1 5.29 -2.69 1.16
CA MET A 1 6.65 -2.29 1.58
C MET A 1 7.02 -0.92 1.02
N THR A 2 7.05 -0.66 -0.30
CA THR A 2 7.42 0.70 -0.80
C THR A 2 6.55 1.82 -0.23
N TYR A 3 5.23 1.65 -0.16
CA TYR A 3 4.35 2.65 0.46
C TYR A 3 4.54 2.79 1.97
N TRP A 4 4.91 1.70 2.65
CA TRP A 4 5.26 1.77 4.07
C TRP A 4 6.50 2.63 4.26
N ILE A 5 7.57 2.33 3.51
CA ILE A 5 8.80 3.13 3.49
C ILE A 5 8.46 4.59 3.19
N ALA A 6 7.65 4.86 2.16
CA ALA A 6 7.24 6.22 1.79
C ALA A 6 6.56 6.99 2.93
N GLY A 7 5.88 6.32 3.86
CA GLY A 7 5.24 6.95 5.02
C GLY A 7 6.17 7.15 6.24
N HIS A 8 7.43 6.73 6.14
CA HIS A 8 8.42 6.72 7.21
C HIS A 8 9.65 7.54 6.79
N PRO A 9 9.67 8.86 7.05
CA PRO A 9 10.71 9.79 6.59
C PRO A 9 12.15 9.36 6.94
N GLU A 10 12.34 8.73 8.10
CA GLU A 10 13.61 8.18 8.56
C GLU A 10 14.18 7.10 7.63
N MET A 11 13.32 6.37 6.92
CA MET A 11 13.70 5.37 5.93
C MET A 11 13.90 5.99 4.55
N THR A 12 13.15 7.05 4.22
CA THR A 12 13.14 7.64 2.87
C THR A 12 14.24 8.67 2.63
N ARG A 13 14.84 9.23 3.69
CA ARG A 13 15.87 10.29 3.58
C ARG A 13 17.07 9.93 2.69
N CYS A 14 17.36 8.64 2.54
CA CYS A 14 18.47 8.15 1.71
C CYS A 14 18.09 7.95 0.23
N PHE A 15 16.81 8.11 -0.14
CA PHE A 15 16.31 7.83 -1.48
C PHE A 15 15.88 9.12 -2.19
N LYS A 16 16.32 9.27 -3.45
CA LYS A 16 15.90 10.39 -4.32
C LYS A 16 14.53 10.15 -4.96
N THR A 17 14.16 8.90 -5.17
CA THR A 17 12.91 8.48 -5.78
C THR A 17 12.56 7.09 -5.30
N LEU A 18 11.28 6.75 -5.38
CA LEU A 18 10.76 5.42 -5.05
C LEU A 18 10.13 4.80 -6.29
N ILE A 19 10.28 3.49 -6.46
CA ILE A 19 9.59 2.74 -7.51
C ILE A 19 8.76 1.66 -6.83
N THR A 20 7.47 1.62 -7.15
CA THR A 20 6.53 0.65 -6.61
C THR A 20 5.92 -0.16 -7.75
N HIS A 21 5.99 -1.49 -7.63
CA HIS A 21 5.44 -2.43 -8.60
C HIS A 21 4.51 -3.42 -7.89
N ASN A 22 3.23 -3.44 -8.26
CA ASN A 22 2.22 -4.36 -7.71
C ASN A 22 2.22 -4.42 -6.17
N ARG A 23 2.19 -3.26 -5.49
CA ARG A 23 2.24 -3.17 -4.01
C ARG A 23 0.87 -2.84 -3.42
N VAL A 24 0.66 -3.32 -2.19
CA VAL A 24 -0.52 -3.04 -1.36
C VAL A 24 -0.35 -1.69 -0.68
N PHE A 25 -1.30 -0.77 -0.92
CA PHE A 25 -1.37 0.56 -0.34
C PHE A 25 -2.31 0.59 0.89
N ASP A 26 -3.45 -0.08 0.78
CA ASP A 26 -4.41 -0.30 1.86
C ASP A 26 -4.59 -1.81 2.11
N THR A 27 -4.08 -2.26 3.24
CA THR A 27 -4.09 -3.66 3.68
C THR A 27 -5.50 -4.17 3.95
N LYS A 28 -6.37 -3.33 4.52
CA LYS A 28 -7.76 -3.69 4.80
C LYS A 28 -8.53 -3.84 3.50
N ALA A 29 -8.45 -2.85 2.61
CA ALA A 29 -9.11 -2.93 1.30
C ALA A 29 -8.62 -4.14 0.48
N LYS A 30 -7.32 -4.46 0.54
CA LYS A 30 -6.76 -5.65 -0.13
C LYS A 30 -7.36 -6.95 0.41
N GLY A 31 -7.56 -7.05 1.73
CA GLY A 31 -8.17 -8.22 2.36
C GLY A 31 -9.56 -8.58 1.82
N TYR A 32 -10.32 -7.60 1.32
CA TYR A 32 -11.65 -7.82 0.73
C TYR A 32 -11.67 -7.93 -0.80
N SER A 33 -10.57 -7.61 -1.47
CA SER A 33 -10.54 -7.44 -2.94
C SER A 33 -9.57 -8.35 -3.67
N THR A 34 -8.71 -9.06 -2.93
CA THR A 34 -7.74 -10.03 -3.46
C THR A 34 -8.42 -11.34 -3.89
N ASP A 35 -7.94 -11.95 -4.98
CA ASP A 35 -8.24 -13.35 -5.34
C ASP A 35 -7.38 -14.36 -4.57
N GLU A 36 -6.30 -13.90 -3.93
CA GLU A 36 -5.38 -14.69 -3.10
C GLU A 36 -5.68 -14.50 -1.61
N LEU A 37 -6.60 -15.31 -1.08
CA LEU A 37 -7.08 -15.23 0.31
C LEU A 37 -5.98 -15.63 1.31
N TRP A 38 -5.42 -16.83 1.13
CA TRP A 38 -4.53 -17.47 2.10
C TRP A 38 -3.37 -16.58 2.53
N LEU A 39 -2.68 -15.94 1.58
CA LEU A 39 -1.52 -15.11 1.88
C LEU A 39 -1.87 -13.90 2.75
N SER A 40 -3.04 -13.29 2.49
CA SER A 40 -3.46 -12.09 3.20
C SER A 40 -3.89 -12.37 4.64
N GLU A 41 -4.35 -13.58 4.93
CA GLU A 41 -4.73 -14.05 6.27
C GLU A 41 -3.51 -14.60 7.01
N HIS A 42 -2.69 -15.40 6.34
CA HIS A 42 -1.49 -16.02 6.91
C HIS A 42 -0.53 -14.99 7.51
N ASP A 43 -0.26 -13.89 6.80
CA ASP A 43 0.68 -12.84 7.22
C ASP A 43 0.24 -12.08 8.48
N VAL A 44 -1.05 -12.16 8.85
CA VAL A 44 -1.62 -11.46 10.01
C VAL A 44 -2.10 -12.41 11.12
N GLY A 45 -1.66 -13.68 11.07
CA GLY A 45 -1.96 -14.67 12.10
C GLY A 45 -3.19 -15.55 11.82
N GLY A 46 -3.60 -15.64 10.56
CA GLY A 46 -4.70 -16.51 10.10
C GLY A 46 -6.09 -15.91 10.29
N TYR A 47 -6.20 -14.64 10.66
CA TYR A 47 -7.48 -13.95 10.79
C TYR A 47 -7.94 -13.38 9.47
N THR A 48 -9.23 -13.47 9.20
CA THR A 48 -9.89 -12.72 8.13
C THR A 48 -10.09 -11.23 8.51
N PRO A 49 -10.35 -10.33 7.55
CA PRO A 49 -10.53 -8.90 7.82
C PRO A 49 -11.69 -8.52 8.75
N TRP A 50 -12.68 -9.39 8.93
CA TRP A 50 -13.82 -9.17 9.83
C TRP A 50 -13.64 -9.83 11.20
N GLU A 51 -12.82 -10.88 11.31
CA GLU A 51 -12.50 -11.50 12.60
C GLU A 51 -11.56 -10.65 13.43
N ASN A 52 -10.57 -10.01 12.80
CA ASN A 52 -9.63 -9.15 13.49
C ASN A 52 -9.23 -7.94 12.60
N PRO A 53 -10.06 -6.90 12.52
CA PRO A 53 -9.76 -5.74 11.67
C PRO A 53 -8.49 -4.99 12.12
N ASP A 54 -8.15 -5.05 13.41
CA ASP A 54 -7.03 -4.30 13.98
C ASP A 54 -5.67 -4.79 13.46
N VAL A 55 -5.51 -6.08 13.16
CA VAL A 55 -4.24 -6.59 12.60
C VAL A 55 -4.00 -6.10 11.18
N TYR A 56 -5.05 -5.92 10.38
CA TYR A 56 -4.95 -5.32 9.05
C TYR A 56 -4.63 -3.83 9.14
N GLU A 57 -5.16 -3.15 10.16
CA GLU A 57 -4.97 -1.72 10.37
C GLU A 57 -3.63 -1.36 11.02
N ARG A 58 -2.99 -2.29 11.75
CA ARG A 58 -1.72 -2.06 12.45
C ARG A 58 -0.57 -1.74 11.51
N TYR A 59 -0.49 -2.46 10.38
CA TYR A 59 0.59 -2.33 9.40
C TYR A 59 0.11 -1.71 8.09
N ASN A 60 -0.96 -0.91 8.14
CA ASN A 60 -1.56 -0.31 6.95
C ASN A 60 -0.75 0.91 6.45
N PRO A 61 -0.12 0.86 5.25
CA PRO A 61 0.64 1.99 4.72
C PRO A 61 -0.19 3.25 4.53
N LEU A 62 -1.50 3.11 4.25
CA LEU A 62 -2.44 4.22 4.09
C LEU A 62 -2.38 5.21 5.26
N LYS A 63 -2.19 4.72 6.50
CA LYS A 63 -2.13 5.56 7.70
C LYS A 63 -0.96 6.54 7.72
N HIS A 64 0.08 6.28 6.95
CA HIS A 64 1.31 7.04 6.94
C HIS A 64 1.49 7.87 5.65
N VAL A 65 0.50 7.86 4.74
CA VAL A 65 0.62 8.56 3.44
C VAL A 65 0.87 10.06 3.60
N VAL A 66 0.42 10.66 4.71
CA VAL A 66 0.63 12.09 5.00
C VAL A 66 2.11 12.46 5.22
N ASN A 67 2.99 11.47 5.37
CA ASN A 67 4.42 11.68 5.57
C ASN A 67 5.24 11.51 4.29
N SER A 68 4.62 11.08 3.18
CA SER A 68 5.34 10.88 1.91
C SER A 68 5.84 12.18 1.32
N THR A 69 7.10 12.20 0.87
CA THR A 69 7.74 13.41 0.31
C THR A 69 8.51 13.15 -1.00
N GLN A 70 8.91 11.91 -1.25
CA GLN A 70 9.75 11.53 -2.39
C GLN A 70 8.90 11.32 -3.64
N PRO A 71 9.41 11.74 -4.82
CA PRO A 71 8.86 11.31 -6.10
C PRO A 71 8.71 9.79 -6.17
N MET A 72 7.64 9.31 -6.78
CA MET A 72 7.32 7.88 -6.79
C MET A 72 6.77 7.40 -8.13
N LEU A 73 7.50 6.55 -8.85
CA LEU A 73 6.96 5.85 -10.00
C LEU A 73 6.10 4.66 -9.56
N ILE A 74 4.83 4.67 -9.95
CA ILE A 74 3.88 3.61 -9.62
C ILE A 74 3.63 2.72 -10.84
N ILE A 75 3.80 1.40 -10.73
CA ILE A 75 3.70 0.39 -11.83
C ILE A 75 2.75 -0.79 -11.45
N LEU A 76 1.89 -1.22 -12.38
CA LEU A 76 1.04 -2.44 -12.30
C LEU A 76 0.32 -2.68 -13.63
N GLY A 77 -0.10 -3.93 -13.82
CA GLY A 77 -1.02 -4.35 -14.87
C GLY A 77 -2.47 -4.41 -14.41
N ALA A 78 -3.39 -3.98 -15.28
CA ALA A 78 -4.84 -4.00 -15.00
C ALA A 78 -5.40 -5.38 -14.63
N ASN A 79 -4.75 -6.46 -15.09
CA ASN A 79 -5.16 -7.85 -14.85
C ASN A 79 -4.53 -8.46 -13.58
N ASN A 80 -4.03 -7.64 -12.66
CA ASN A 80 -3.53 -8.11 -11.37
C ASN A 80 -4.67 -8.14 -10.35
N TYR A 81 -5.30 -9.32 -10.20
CA TYR A 81 -6.39 -9.53 -9.24
C TYR A 81 -5.90 -9.81 -7.81
N ARG A 82 -4.62 -10.15 -7.62
CA ARG A 82 -3.99 -10.35 -6.29
C ARG A 82 -3.78 -9.05 -5.54
N VAL A 83 -3.45 -8.00 -6.27
CA VAL A 83 -3.34 -6.63 -5.76
C VAL A 83 -4.10 -5.73 -6.73
N PRO A 84 -5.42 -5.57 -6.51
CA PRO A 84 -6.30 -4.91 -7.47
C PRO A 84 -5.85 -3.50 -7.83
N ILE A 85 -6.21 -3.06 -9.04
CA ILE A 85 -5.85 -1.76 -9.61
C ILE A 85 -6.15 -0.58 -8.69
N THR A 86 -7.22 -0.68 -7.89
CA THR A 86 -7.63 0.32 -6.90
C THR A 86 -6.50 0.66 -5.93
N GLN A 87 -5.66 -0.30 -5.56
CA GLN A 87 -4.51 -0.08 -4.66
C GLN A 87 -3.55 1.00 -5.18
N ARG A 88 -3.34 1.05 -6.51
CA ARG A 88 -2.47 2.05 -7.12
C ARG A 88 -3.17 3.34 -7.43
N ILE A 89 -4.42 3.27 -7.89
CA ILE A 89 -5.20 4.48 -8.14
C ILE A 89 -5.32 5.27 -6.83
N SER A 90 -5.60 4.59 -5.72
CA SER A 90 -5.63 5.20 -4.38
C SER A 90 -4.29 5.81 -3.99
N ALA A 91 -3.18 5.10 -4.18
CA ALA A 91 -1.85 5.63 -3.88
C ALA A 91 -1.51 6.86 -4.73
N PHE A 92 -1.67 6.78 -6.04
CA PHE A 92 -1.44 7.88 -6.98
C PHE A 92 -2.29 9.11 -6.62
N THR A 93 -3.60 8.88 -6.39
CA THR A 93 -4.54 9.92 -6.02
C THR A 93 -4.16 10.58 -4.70
N ALA A 94 -3.71 9.82 -3.70
CA ALA A 94 -3.28 10.39 -2.42
C ALA A 94 -2.02 11.26 -2.53
N LEU A 95 -1.18 11.04 -3.54
CA LEU A 95 0.02 11.84 -3.81
C LEU A 95 -0.29 13.16 -4.56
N GLN A 96 -1.37 13.22 -5.35
CA GLN A 96 -1.68 14.42 -6.17
C GLN A 96 -1.91 15.69 -5.35
N PRO A 97 -2.78 15.73 -4.31
CA PRO A 97 -3.02 16.94 -3.52
C PRO A 97 -1.77 17.46 -2.80
N ARG A 98 -0.74 16.62 -2.68
CA ARG A 98 0.52 16.91 -2.00
C ARG A 98 1.59 17.45 -2.96
N GLY A 99 1.31 17.50 -4.26
CA GLY A 99 2.28 17.93 -5.28
C GLY A 99 3.46 16.98 -5.44
N ILE A 100 3.31 15.70 -5.09
CA ILE A 100 4.39 14.71 -5.21
C ILE A 100 4.38 14.14 -6.62
N GLN A 101 5.48 14.31 -7.36
CA GLN A 101 5.65 13.74 -8.69
C GLN A 101 5.47 12.21 -8.64
N SER A 102 4.46 11.70 -9.35
CA SER A 102 4.08 10.29 -9.33
C SER A 102 3.49 9.78 -10.64
#